data_AF-A0A6A8KSD7-F1
#
_entry.id   AF-A0A6A8KSD7-F1
#
_cell.length_a   1.000
_cell.length_b   1.000
_cell.length_c   1.000
_cell.angle_alpha   90.00
_cell.angle_beta   90.00
_cell.angle_gamma   90.00
#
_symmetry.space_group_name_H-M   'P 1'
#
loop_
_entity.id
_entity.type
_entity.pdbx_description
1 polymer ?
#
loop_
_entity_poly.entity_id
_entity_poly.type
_entity_poly.pdbx_seq_one_letter_code
_entity_poly.pdbx_strand_id
1 'polypeptide(L)'
;MNRFENVDVLAALDQLMRQNTAFYRNDFEIDKEIIGWAAASDKAEDKTLLWMSRPSGTYCFRESDVYLQGTAQHNTWKFYGEQTRDRVLAYAVELTGKVRGVIRGNLYELDYPQHFRHVAAEAVQADNIILHYEKGDREQPAGLYFDGRPDPNLGAFLRYEAKPNEPEHLRELLRHEQKGRAQLAPGDFKAHVTALHDSMILAEAQRIVAGLKDLSAPNSPNKTHFMVELSPYFVQIASSKDTDRLFSMLPYKSLCFTGMKDRHGLYAVIGKDENRDKEVRRPRASIRRQLSETKQAQASKKAPARTKKNELEV
;
A
#
# COMPACT_ATOMS: atom_id res chain seq x y z
N MET A 1 9.01 2.07 -8.34
CA MET A 1 8.94 2.56 -6.96
C MET A 1 9.47 3.98 -6.92
N ASN A 2 8.81 4.86 -6.20
CA ASN A 2 9.17 6.28 -6.08
C ASN A 2 9.38 6.69 -4.62
N ARG A 3 10.10 7.79 -4.42
CA ARG A 3 10.10 8.54 -3.15
C ARG A 3 9.31 9.84 -3.28
N PHE A 4 8.66 10.24 -2.20
CA PHE A 4 7.87 11.46 -2.10
C PHE A 4 8.38 12.28 -0.93
N GLU A 5 9.01 13.42 -1.23
CA GLU A 5 9.73 14.20 -0.23
C GLU A 5 8.87 15.31 0.35
N ASN A 6 9.10 15.62 1.63
CA ASN A 6 8.49 16.74 2.33
C ASN A 6 6.96 16.79 2.15
N VAL A 7 6.30 15.65 2.34
CA VAL A 7 4.84 15.55 2.30
C VAL A 7 4.25 15.86 3.68
N ASP A 8 2.97 16.23 3.72
CA ASP A 8 2.17 16.07 4.94
C ASP A 8 1.92 14.58 5.13
N VAL A 9 2.59 13.96 6.11
CA VAL A 9 2.63 12.50 6.27
C VAL A 9 1.23 11.95 6.51
N LEU A 10 0.47 12.57 7.42
CA LEU A 10 -0.86 12.08 7.77
C LEU A 10 -1.84 12.24 6.60
N ALA A 11 -1.81 13.39 5.91
CA ALA A 11 -2.66 13.62 4.74
C ALA A 11 -2.28 12.74 3.54
N ALA A 12 -1.00 12.41 3.38
CA ALA A 12 -0.53 11.52 2.33
C ALA A 12 -0.95 10.07 2.60
N LEU A 13 -0.73 9.56 3.82
CA LEU A 13 -1.16 8.21 4.19
C LEU A 13 -2.68 8.04 4.17
N ASP A 14 -3.47 9.06 4.55
CA ASP A 14 -4.94 9.04 4.41
C ASP A 14 -5.37 8.88 2.95
N GLN A 15 -4.73 9.61 2.03
CA GLN A 15 -5.02 9.50 0.60
C GLN A 15 -4.68 8.12 0.03
N LEU A 16 -3.58 7.53 0.49
CA LEU A 16 -3.15 6.18 0.10
C LEU A 16 -4.09 5.11 0.66
N MET A 17 -4.45 5.22 1.94
CA MET A 17 -5.40 4.34 2.61
C MET A 17 -6.74 4.30 1.86
N ARG A 18 -7.26 5.46 1.44
CA ARG A 18 -8.52 5.54 0.68
C ARG A 18 -8.49 4.81 -0.66
N GLN A 19 -7.32 4.57 -1.26
CA GLN A 19 -7.21 3.83 -2.52
C GLN A 19 -7.28 2.31 -2.36
N ASN A 20 -7.12 1.79 -1.14
CA ASN A 20 -6.93 0.35 -0.94
C ASN A 20 -7.71 -0.22 0.25
N THR A 21 -8.00 0.57 1.28
CA THR A 21 -8.71 0.14 2.49
C THR A 21 -10.21 0.37 2.38
N ALA A 22 -10.95 -0.73 2.32
CA ALA A 22 -12.41 -0.78 2.26
C ALA A 22 -13.06 -0.83 3.64
N PHE A 23 -12.52 -1.69 4.51
CA PHE A 23 -13.02 -1.94 5.85
C PHE A 23 -11.99 -1.54 6.90
N TYR A 24 -12.45 -1.34 8.13
CA TYR A 24 -11.61 -0.95 9.28
C TYR A 24 -10.74 0.28 9.02
N ARG A 25 -11.28 1.28 8.30
CA ARG A 25 -10.58 2.57 8.06
C ARG A 25 -10.21 3.30 9.35
N ASN A 26 -10.90 3.01 10.45
CA ASN A 26 -10.62 3.57 11.77
C ASN A 26 -9.29 3.07 12.34
N ASP A 27 -8.71 1.98 11.82
CA ASP A 27 -7.35 1.55 12.19
C ASP A 27 -6.32 2.64 11.89
N PHE A 28 -6.59 3.48 10.89
CA PHE A 28 -5.73 4.62 10.57
C PHE A 28 -5.68 5.67 11.69
N GLU A 29 -6.66 5.73 12.59
CA GLU A 29 -6.56 6.60 13.78
C GLU A 29 -5.47 6.11 14.73
N ILE A 30 -5.30 4.79 14.88
CA ILE A 30 -4.20 4.20 15.66
C ILE A 30 -2.86 4.53 14.99
N ASP A 31 -2.79 4.43 13.67
CA ASP A 31 -1.59 4.81 12.92
C ASP A 31 -1.21 6.28 13.15
N LYS A 32 -2.18 7.20 13.18
CA LYS A 32 -1.93 8.62 13.47
C LYS A 32 -1.37 8.83 14.87
N GLU A 33 -1.84 8.09 15.87
CA GLU A 33 -1.31 8.14 17.23
C GLU A 33 0.15 7.68 17.26
N ILE A 34 0.46 6.54 16.62
CA ILE A 34 1.82 6.00 16.51
C ILE A 34 2.75 7.01 15.81
N ILE A 35 2.31 7.58 14.68
CA ILE A 35 3.07 8.61 13.94
C ILE A 35 3.25 9.87 14.80
N GLY A 36 2.24 10.26 15.56
CA GLY A 36 2.29 11.40 16.47
C GLY A 36 3.34 11.21 17.58
N TRP A 37 3.36 10.04 18.22
CA TRP A 37 4.38 9.70 19.22
C TRP A 37 5.78 9.62 18.62
N ALA A 38 5.93 8.98 17.46
CA ALA A 38 7.19 8.92 16.72
C ALA A 38 7.72 10.32 16.36
N ALA A 39 6.83 11.22 15.90
CA ALA A 39 7.19 12.60 15.57
C ALA A 39 7.62 13.43 16.79
N ALA A 40 7.11 13.10 17.98
CA ALA A 40 7.46 13.73 19.25
C ALA A 40 8.72 13.16 19.90
N SER A 41 9.21 12.00 19.43
CA SER A 41 10.42 11.38 19.99
C SER A 41 11.69 12.16 19.63
N ASP A 42 12.60 12.27 20.58
CA ASP A 42 13.94 12.80 20.37
C ASP A 42 14.90 11.78 19.75
N LYS A 43 14.53 10.49 19.74
CA LYS A 43 15.34 9.42 19.18
C LYS A 43 15.15 9.36 17.66
N ALA A 44 16.26 9.35 16.91
CA ALA A 44 16.23 9.25 15.46
C ALA A 44 15.63 7.90 14.98
N GLU A 45 15.84 6.83 15.75
CA GLU A 45 15.36 5.48 15.43
C GLU A 45 13.83 5.37 15.46
N ASP A 46 13.15 6.17 16.28
CA ASP A 46 11.69 6.18 16.36
C ASP A 46 11.05 6.93 15.18
N LYS A 47 11.84 7.69 14.41
CA LYS A 47 11.35 8.53 13.30
C LYS A 47 11.25 7.77 11.97
N THR A 48 11.62 6.49 11.97
CA THR A 48 11.54 5.64 10.78
C THR A 48 10.51 4.54 11.01
N LEU A 49 9.45 4.57 10.22
CA LEU A 49 8.30 3.69 10.36
C LEU A 49 8.07 2.90 9.07
N LEU A 50 7.42 1.76 9.20
CA LEU A 50 6.85 1.00 8.10
C LEU A 50 5.33 1.05 8.21
N TRP A 51 4.69 1.48 7.14
CA TRP A 51 3.24 1.60 7.06
C TRP A 51 2.70 0.71 5.94
N MET A 52 1.59 0.03 6.20
CA MET A 52 0.86 -0.71 5.18
C MET A 52 -0.63 -0.40 5.21
N SER A 53 -1.24 -0.39 4.03
CA SER A 53 -2.68 -0.40 3.84
C SER A 53 -3.10 -1.65 3.09
N ARG A 54 -4.15 -2.29 3.61
CA ARG A 54 -4.76 -3.48 3.05
C ARG A 54 -6.27 -3.27 2.89
N PRO A 55 -7.00 -4.14 2.17
CA PRO A 55 -8.45 -4.02 2.03
C PRO A 55 -9.22 -3.94 3.35
N SER A 56 -8.68 -4.57 4.40
CA SER A 56 -9.31 -4.65 5.72
C SER A 56 -8.44 -4.06 6.82
N GLY A 57 -8.03 -2.81 6.69
CA GLY A 57 -7.34 -2.05 7.73
C GLY A 57 -5.96 -1.53 7.31
N THR A 58 -5.25 -0.98 8.29
CA THR A 58 -3.90 -0.41 8.14
C THR A 58 -3.03 -0.79 9.33
N TYR A 59 -1.72 -0.73 9.15
CA TYR A 59 -0.76 -0.92 10.23
C TYR A 59 0.41 0.04 10.08
N CYS A 60 0.82 0.65 11.19
CA CYS A 60 2.03 1.43 11.32
C CYS A 60 2.93 0.84 12.40
N PHE A 61 4.18 0.54 12.06
CA PHE A 61 5.17 -0.01 12.98
C PHE A 61 6.46 0.78 12.94
N ARG A 62 7.21 0.79 14.05
CA ARG A 62 8.61 1.22 14.03
C ARG A 62 9.39 0.23 13.18
N GLU A 63 10.24 0.75 12.29
CA GLU A 63 10.95 -0.09 11.33
C GLU A 63 11.87 -1.11 12.02
N SER A 64 12.55 -0.69 13.09
CA SER A 64 13.42 -1.60 13.87
C SER A 64 12.65 -2.78 14.45
N ASP A 65 11.41 -2.60 14.93
CA ASP A 65 10.61 -3.67 15.51
C ASP A 65 10.17 -4.70 14.47
N VAL A 66 10.03 -4.30 13.20
CA VAL A 66 9.71 -5.21 12.09
C VAL A 66 10.91 -6.10 11.74
N TYR A 67 12.14 -5.62 11.94
CA TYR A 67 13.37 -6.40 11.76
C TYR A 67 13.79 -7.19 13.00
N LEU A 68 12.97 -7.24 14.05
CA LEU A 68 13.20 -8.06 15.24
C LEU A 68 12.31 -9.30 15.22
N GLN A 69 12.91 -10.48 15.10
CA GLN A 69 12.18 -11.74 15.11
C GLN A 69 11.48 -11.95 16.47
N GLY A 70 10.28 -12.54 16.40
CA GLY A 70 9.46 -12.82 17.60
C GLY A 70 8.59 -11.65 18.06
N THR A 71 8.78 -10.43 17.53
CA THR A 71 7.88 -9.31 17.83
C THR A 71 6.54 -9.46 17.11
N ALA A 72 5.49 -8.84 17.66
CA ALA A 72 4.18 -8.80 17.00
C ALA A 72 4.24 -8.09 15.65
N GLN A 73 5.10 -7.07 15.53
CA GLN A 73 5.31 -6.25 14.34
C GLN A 73 5.94 -7.06 13.22
N HIS A 74 7.01 -7.81 13.51
CA HIS A 74 7.64 -8.73 12.56
C HIS A 74 6.65 -9.79 12.07
N ASN A 75 5.96 -10.43 13.01
CA ASN A 75 4.99 -11.48 12.70
C ASN A 75 3.83 -10.95 11.83
N THR A 76 3.32 -9.75 12.15
CA THR A 76 2.25 -9.12 11.38
C THR A 76 2.72 -8.73 9.97
N TRP A 77 3.91 -8.12 9.86
CA TRP A 77 4.48 -7.71 8.58
C TRP A 77 4.73 -8.90 7.65
N LYS A 78 5.15 -10.05 8.21
CA LYS A 78 5.36 -11.30 7.47
C LYS A 78 4.04 -12.01 7.12
N PHE A 79 3.11 -12.09 8.08
CA PHE A 79 1.82 -12.78 7.92
C PHE A 79 1.06 -12.32 6.69
N TYR A 80 0.96 -11.01 6.47
CA TYR A 80 0.21 -10.49 5.32
C TYR A 80 0.88 -10.77 3.97
N GLY A 81 2.20 -11.00 3.95
CA GLY A 81 2.94 -11.38 2.75
C GLY A 81 2.87 -12.88 2.43
N GLU A 82 2.76 -13.72 3.46
CA GLU A 82 2.77 -15.18 3.31
C GLU A 82 1.37 -15.80 3.22
N GLN A 83 0.45 -15.33 4.07
CA GLN A 83 -0.82 -16.02 4.34
C GLN A 83 -2.01 -15.37 3.64
N THR A 84 -1.84 -14.18 3.06
CA THR A 84 -2.93 -13.45 2.42
C THR A 84 -2.68 -13.21 0.94
N ARG A 85 -3.76 -13.05 0.19
CA ARG A 85 -3.74 -12.60 -1.21
C ARG A 85 -4.19 -11.14 -1.32
N ASP A 86 -4.19 -10.42 -0.20
CA ASP A 86 -4.59 -9.04 -0.14
C ASP A 86 -3.63 -8.20 -1.00
N ARG A 87 -4.19 -7.24 -1.74
CA ARG A 87 -3.36 -6.19 -2.34
C ARG A 87 -2.89 -5.28 -1.21
N VAL A 88 -1.59 -5.29 -0.92
CA VAL A 88 -1.00 -4.43 0.10
C VAL A 88 -0.28 -3.26 -0.57
N LEU A 89 -0.60 -2.04 -0.12
CA LEU A 89 0.23 -0.87 -0.37
C LEU A 89 1.17 -0.71 0.82
N ALA A 90 2.47 -0.65 0.61
CA ALA A 90 3.45 -0.49 1.69
C ALA A 90 4.39 0.68 1.44
N TYR A 91 4.70 1.41 2.51
CA TYR A 91 5.58 2.57 2.47
C TYR A 91 6.50 2.58 3.69
N ALA A 92 7.77 2.89 3.46
CA ALA A 92 8.63 3.39 4.51
C ALA A 92 8.35 4.88 4.72
N VAL A 93 8.29 5.31 5.98
CA VAL A 93 8.00 6.68 6.40
C VAL A 93 9.20 7.20 7.19
N GLU A 94 9.77 8.31 6.75
CA GLU A 94 10.83 9.03 7.47
C GLU A 94 10.28 10.37 7.94
N LEU A 95 10.17 10.57 9.24
CA LEU A 95 9.65 11.80 9.84
C LEU A 95 10.76 12.85 9.92
N THR A 96 10.58 13.98 9.26
CA THR A 96 11.58 15.06 9.19
C THR A 96 11.29 16.21 10.15
N GLY A 97 10.13 16.19 10.83
CA GLY A 97 9.77 17.16 11.86
C GLY A 97 8.39 17.77 11.67
N LYS A 98 8.10 18.86 12.38
CA LYS A 98 6.79 19.51 12.40
C LYS A 98 6.88 20.94 11.89
N VAL A 99 6.06 21.30 10.90
CA VAL A 99 6.00 22.65 10.33
C VAL A 99 4.58 23.18 10.49
N ARG A 100 4.40 24.27 11.26
CA ARG A 100 3.09 24.90 11.52
C ARG A 100 2.00 23.92 11.98
N GLY A 101 2.35 22.97 12.84
CA GLY A 101 1.39 21.96 13.32
C GLY A 101 1.32 20.68 12.48
N VAL A 102 1.87 20.68 11.26
CA VAL A 102 1.81 19.55 10.32
C VAL A 102 3.04 18.67 10.46
N ILE A 103 2.85 17.35 10.59
CA ILE A 103 3.94 16.36 10.58
C ILE A 103 4.44 16.20 9.14
N ARG A 104 5.71 16.55 8.92
CA ARG A 104 6.39 16.47 7.63
C ARG A 104 7.32 15.27 7.60
N GLY A 105 7.48 14.71 6.40
CA GLY A 105 8.34 13.55 6.20
C GLY A 105 8.46 13.15 4.75
N ASN A 106 9.19 12.06 4.54
CA ASN A 106 9.38 11.43 3.25
C ASN A 106 8.68 10.07 3.25
N LEU A 107 8.06 9.72 2.12
CA LEU A 107 7.47 8.41 1.89
C LEU A 107 8.25 7.68 0.81
N TYR A 108 8.56 6.41 1.04
CA TYR A 108 9.27 5.55 0.10
C TYR A 108 8.37 4.37 -0.23
N GLU A 109 7.95 4.26 -1.48
CA GLU A 109 7.13 3.14 -1.94
C GLU A 109 7.92 1.82 -1.85
N LEU A 110 7.29 0.79 -1.29
CA LEU A 110 7.87 -0.54 -1.16
C LEU A 110 7.12 -1.54 -2.05
N ASP A 111 7.87 -2.38 -2.75
CA ASP A 111 7.33 -3.64 -3.29
C ASP A 111 7.11 -4.58 -2.10
N TYR A 112 5.89 -4.59 -1.55
CA TYR A 112 5.59 -5.35 -0.34
C TYR A 112 5.93 -6.85 -0.47
N PRO A 113 5.54 -7.57 -1.54
CA PRO A 113 5.96 -8.95 -1.78
C PRO A 113 7.47 -9.17 -1.71
N GLN A 114 8.27 -8.28 -2.30
CA GLN A 114 9.73 -8.37 -2.20
C GLN A 114 10.22 -8.02 -0.79
N HIS A 115 9.66 -6.97 -0.20
CA HIS A 115 10.10 -6.42 1.08
C HIS A 115 9.83 -7.33 2.26
N PHE A 116 8.68 -8.01 2.34
CA PHE A 116 8.43 -8.92 3.46
C PHE A 116 9.38 -10.13 3.43
N ARG A 117 9.75 -10.62 2.23
CA ARG A 117 10.73 -11.70 2.08
C ARG A 117 12.12 -11.25 2.51
N HIS A 118 12.50 -10.01 2.18
CA HIS A 118 13.72 -9.39 2.63
C HIS A 118 13.76 -9.27 4.16
N VAL A 119 12.70 -8.72 4.77
CA VAL A 119 12.56 -8.65 6.24
C VAL A 119 12.67 -10.04 6.88
N ALA A 120 12.03 -11.06 6.31
CA ALA A 120 12.09 -12.41 6.85
C ALA A 120 13.49 -13.04 6.78
N ALA A 121 14.31 -12.64 5.79
CA ALA A 121 15.66 -13.15 5.61
C ALA A 121 16.69 -12.43 6.51
N GLU A 122 16.55 -11.11 6.66
CA GLU A 122 17.54 -10.26 7.34
C GLU A 122 17.20 -9.96 8.82
N ALA A 123 16.03 -10.33 9.31
CA ALA A 123 15.63 -10.01 10.68
C ALA A 123 16.55 -10.62 11.74
N VAL A 124 16.82 -9.83 12.78
CA VAL A 124 17.71 -10.15 13.92
C VAL A 124 16.89 -10.75 15.07
N GLN A 125 17.46 -11.65 15.87
CA GLN A 125 16.74 -12.22 17.02
C GLN A 125 16.54 -11.17 18.12
N ALA A 126 15.36 -11.17 18.74
CA ALA A 126 15.18 -10.47 20.01
C ALA A 126 15.80 -11.27 21.16
N ASP A 127 16.61 -10.62 22.00
CA ASP A 127 17.24 -11.22 23.17
C ASP A 127 16.38 -11.00 24.42
N ASN A 128 16.14 -9.73 24.75
CA ASN A 128 15.32 -9.31 25.89
C ASN A 128 14.16 -8.41 25.46
N ILE A 129 13.14 -8.34 26.29
CA ILE A 129 12.10 -7.32 26.23
C ILE A 129 12.11 -6.50 27.51
N ILE A 130 11.94 -5.19 27.35
CA ILE A 130 11.69 -4.25 28.44
C ILE A 130 10.20 -3.98 28.48
N LEU A 131 9.56 -4.31 29.60
CA LEU A 131 8.17 -4.01 29.89
C LEU A 131 8.13 -2.70 30.69
N HIS A 132 7.53 -1.67 30.10
CA HIS A 132 7.37 -0.37 30.72
C HIS A 132 6.05 -0.31 31.49
N TYR A 133 6.12 0.05 32.77
CA TYR A 133 4.98 0.26 33.65
C TYR A 133 5.00 1.69 34.24
N GLU A 134 3.92 2.11 34.89
CA GLU A 134 3.79 3.44 35.49
C GLU A 134 4.90 3.79 36.49
N LYS A 135 5.36 2.81 37.27
CA LYS A 135 6.32 3.03 38.37
C LYS A 135 7.71 2.46 38.09
N GLY A 136 7.97 1.98 36.88
CA GLY A 136 9.30 1.47 36.51
C GLY A 136 9.26 0.45 35.37
N ASP A 137 10.43 -0.10 35.09
CA ASP A 137 10.64 -1.05 34.00
C ASP A 137 10.97 -2.43 34.56
N ARG A 138 10.60 -3.46 33.80
CA ARG A 138 11.01 -4.85 34.04
C ARG A 138 11.61 -5.43 32.77
N GLU A 139 12.80 -5.98 32.88
CA GLU A 139 13.46 -6.69 31.78
C GLU A 139 13.28 -8.21 31.94
N GLN A 140 13.04 -8.89 30.83
CA GLN A 140 12.98 -10.35 30.78
C GLN A 140 13.43 -10.88 29.42
N PRO A 141 13.83 -12.17 29.31
CA PRO A 141 14.11 -12.78 28.02
C PRO A 141 12.93 -12.69 27.07
N ALA A 142 13.18 -12.42 25.79
CA ALA A 142 12.14 -12.21 24.78
C ALA A 142 11.24 -13.44 24.57
N GLY A 143 11.76 -14.65 24.82
CA GLY A 143 11.01 -15.89 24.77
C GLY A 143 10.04 -16.10 25.95
N LEU A 144 10.11 -15.26 26.99
CA LEU A 144 9.21 -15.36 28.14
C LEU A 144 7.88 -14.64 27.84
N TYR A 145 6.78 -15.36 28.01
CA TYR A 145 5.44 -14.82 27.83
C TYR A 145 5.14 -13.63 28.75
N PHE A 146 4.38 -12.66 28.24
CA PHE A 146 3.75 -11.58 28.99
C PHE A 146 2.41 -11.22 28.35
N ASP A 147 1.48 -10.66 29.13
CA ASP A 147 0.12 -10.35 28.67
C ASP A 147 -0.35 -8.93 29.00
N GLY A 148 0.60 -8.04 29.32
CA GLY A 148 0.32 -6.64 29.60
C GLY A 148 -0.58 -6.41 30.83
N ARG A 149 -0.72 -7.39 31.72
CA ARG A 149 -1.43 -7.18 32.98
C ARG A 149 -0.67 -6.19 33.87
N PRO A 150 -1.39 -5.40 34.69
CA PRO A 150 -0.76 -4.58 35.71
C PRO A 150 0.15 -5.41 36.61
N ASP A 151 1.33 -4.87 36.89
CA ASP A 151 2.24 -5.47 37.85
C ASP A 151 1.85 -5.00 39.28
N PRO A 152 1.81 -5.90 40.28
CA PRO A 152 1.43 -5.53 41.64
C PRO A 152 2.28 -4.40 42.24
N ASN A 153 3.56 -4.31 41.84
CA ASN A 153 4.50 -3.32 42.35
C ASN A 153 4.69 -2.16 41.36
N LEU A 154 4.72 -2.45 40.05
CA LEU A 154 5.04 -1.45 39.04
C LEU A 154 3.83 -0.70 38.48
N GLY A 155 2.59 -1.16 38.76
CA GLY A 155 1.37 -0.49 38.34
C GLY A 155 0.88 -0.92 36.97
N ALA A 156 0.16 -0.03 36.27
CA ALA A 156 -0.40 -0.36 34.95
C ALA A 156 0.70 -0.56 33.90
N PHE A 157 0.50 -1.54 33.02
CA PHE A 157 1.35 -1.76 31.86
C PHE A 157 1.14 -0.64 30.83
N LEU A 158 2.24 -0.11 30.28
CA LEU A 158 2.22 0.98 29.33
C LEU A 158 2.56 0.49 27.91
N ARG A 159 3.71 -0.17 27.75
CA ARG A 159 4.20 -0.69 26.47
C ARG A 159 5.36 -1.66 26.69
N TYR A 160 5.77 -2.36 25.65
CA TYR A 160 7.02 -3.13 25.65
C TYR A 160 8.00 -2.60 24.60
N GLU A 161 9.27 -2.93 24.76
CA GLU A 161 10.35 -2.66 23.82
C GLU A 161 11.22 -3.92 23.69
N ALA A 162 11.40 -4.42 22.46
CA ALA A 162 12.29 -5.55 22.20
C ALA A 162 13.73 -5.07 21.96
N LYS A 163 14.70 -5.83 22.47
CA LYS A 163 16.14 -5.59 22.28
C LYS A 163 16.76 -6.66 21.40
N PRO A 164 17.50 -6.29 20.34
CA PRO A 164 18.21 -7.27 19.51
C PRO A 164 19.33 -7.97 20.29
N ASN A 165 19.60 -9.22 19.96
CA ASN A 165 20.83 -9.91 20.39
C ASN A 165 22.08 -9.29 19.76
N GLU A 166 21.96 -8.74 18.54
CA GLU A 166 23.03 -8.09 17.78
C GLU A 166 22.65 -6.63 17.42
N PRO A 167 22.73 -5.68 18.38
CA PRO A 167 22.27 -4.30 18.19
C PRO A 167 22.99 -3.54 17.06
N GLU A 168 24.31 -3.72 16.92
CA GLU A 168 25.06 -3.07 15.86
C GLU A 168 24.71 -3.62 14.48
N HIS A 169 24.44 -4.93 14.37
CA HIS A 169 24.00 -5.54 13.10
C HIS A 169 22.64 -5.00 12.66
N LEU A 170 21.66 -4.91 13.58
CA LEU A 170 20.37 -4.28 13.30
C LEU A 170 20.55 -2.82 12.86
N ARG A 171 21.44 -2.07 13.52
CA ARG A 171 21.70 -0.67 13.18
C ARG A 171 22.32 -0.52 11.78
N GLU A 172 23.23 -1.41 11.40
CA GLU A 172 23.80 -1.44 10.05
C GLU A 172 22.77 -1.78 8.98
N LEU A 173 21.93 -2.78 9.25
CA LEU A 173 20.81 -3.17 8.38
C LEU A 173 19.87 -1.99 8.13
N LEU A 174 19.39 -1.31 9.18
CA LEU A 174 18.50 -0.16 9.04
C LEU A 174 19.14 1.01 8.26
N ARG A 175 20.43 1.26 8.46
CA ARG A 175 21.18 2.25 7.65
C ARG A 175 21.27 1.82 6.18
N HIS A 176 21.44 0.53 5.91
CA HIS A 176 21.45 0.00 4.55
C HIS A 176 20.08 0.22 3.88
N GLU A 177 18.99 -0.11 4.57
CA GLU A 177 17.62 0.15 4.10
C GLU A 177 17.38 1.65 3.82
N GLN A 178 17.87 2.53 4.70
CA GLN A 178 17.79 3.99 4.50
C GLN A 178 18.57 4.45 3.26
N LYS A 179 19.79 3.95 3.07
CA LYS A 179 20.61 4.27 1.88
C LYS A 179 19.98 3.76 0.59
N GLY A 180 19.40 2.56 0.61
CA GLY A 180 18.71 1.98 -0.53
C GLY A 180 17.51 2.82 -0.97
N ARG A 181 16.62 3.15 -0.03
CA ARG A 181 15.42 3.95 -0.34
C ARG A 181 15.75 5.41 -0.71
N ALA A 182 16.85 5.96 -0.19
CA ALA A 182 17.34 7.27 -0.59
C ALA A 182 17.81 7.34 -2.05
N GLN A 183 17.97 6.22 -2.76
CA GLN A 183 18.31 6.20 -4.19
C GLN A 183 17.07 6.14 -5.10
N LEU A 184 15.87 6.00 -4.54
CA LEU A 184 14.64 5.97 -5.32
C LEU A 184 14.43 7.29 -6.06
N ALA A 185 13.87 7.21 -7.26
CA ALA A 185 13.53 8.40 -8.05
C ALA A 185 12.44 9.22 -7.35
N PRO A 186 12.54 10.56 -7.35
CA PRO A 186 11.47 11.41 -6.84
C PRO A 186 10.21 11.26 -7.71
N GLY A 187 9.07 11.08 -7.07
CA GLY A 187 7.77 10.93 -7.72
C GLY A 187 6.84 12.13 -7.49
N ASP A 188 5.88 12.32 -8.41
CA ASP A 188 4.72 13.17 -8.17
C ASP A 188 3.68 12.38 -7.37
N PHE A 189 3.49 12.74 -6.11
CA PHE A 189 2.56 12.07 -5.20
C PHE A 189 1.11 12.07 -5.73
N LYS A 190 0.67 13.16 -6.36
CA LYS A 190 -0.70 13.23 -6.90
C LYS A 190 -0.87 12.31 -8.10
N ALA A 191 0.14 12.26 -8.98
CA ALA A 191 0.15 11.32 -10.09
C ALA A 191 0.17 9.87 -9.59
N HIS A 192 0.91 9.60 -8.51
CA HIS A 192 0.97 8.29 -7.86
C HIS A 192 -0.39 7.82 -7.32
N VAL A 193 -1.07 8.67 -6.54
CA VAL A 193 -2.43 8.37 -6.03
C VAL A 193 -3.41 8.13 -7.18
N THR A 194 -3.31 8.93 -8.26
CA THR A 194 -4.13 8.72 -9.47
C THR A 194 -3.85 7.37 -10.13
N ALA A 195 -2.58 6.97 -10.23
CA ALA A 195 -2.19 5.69 -10.80
C ALA A 195 -2.68 4.50 -9.95
N LEU A 196 -2.62 4.62 -8.61
CA LEU A 196 -3.17 3.61 -7.69
C LEU A 196 -4.68 3.43 -7.90
N HIS A 197 -5.40 4.54 -8.00
CA HIS A 197 -6.83 4.57 -8.24
C HIS A 197 -7.20 3.92 -9.59
N ASP A 198 -6.52 4.31 -10.68
CA ASP A 198 -6.74 3.73 -12.01
C ASP A 198 -6.40 2.23 -12.03
N SER A 199 -5.33 1.83 -11.35
CA SER A 199 -4.92 0.43 -11.22
C SER A 199 -5.93 -0.41 -10.46
N MET A 200 -6.60 0.15 -9.44
CA MET A 200 -7.65 -0.53 -8.68
C MET A 200 -8.85 -0.90 -9.56
N ILE A 201 -9.29 0.02 -10.43
CA ILE A 201 -10.36 -0.26 -11.42
C ILE A 201 -9.91 -1.29 -12.45
N LEU A 202 -8.68 -1.16 -12.97
CA LEU A 202 -8.14 -2.09 -13.95
C LEU A 202 -8.02 -3.52 -13.40
N ALA A 203 -7.50 -3.67 -12.17
CA ALA A 203 -7.36 -4.97 -11.52
C ALA A 203 -8.73 -5.65 -11.34
N GLU A 204 -9.76 -4.89 -10.96
CA GLU A 204 -11.11 -5.42 -10.85
C GLU A 204 -11.69 -5.86 -12.20
N ALA A 205 -11.48 -5.07 -13.27
CA ALA A 205 -11.89 -5.46 -14.62
C ALA A 205 -11.21 -6.77 -15.07
N GLN A 206 -9.91 -6.90 -14.81
CA GLN A 206 -9.13 -8.11 -15.13
C GLN A 206 -9.64 -9.31 -14.34
N ARG A 207 -9.93 -9.13 -13.05
CA ARG A 207 -10.49 -10.18 -12.18
C ARG A 207 -11.84 -10.67 -12.69
N ILE A 208 -12.73 -9.75 -13.09
CA ILE A 208 -14.05 -10.11 -13.64
C ILE A 208 -13.90 -10.86 -14.97
N VAL A 209 -13.04 -10.40 -15.88
CA VAL A 209 -12.80 -11.08 -17.17
C VAL A 209 -12.23 -12.48 -16.93
N ALA A 210 -11.22 -12.62 -16.07
CA ALA A 210 -10.63 -13.93 -15.74
C ALA A 210 -11.68 -14.85 -15.10
N GLY A 211 -12.42 -14.37 -14.10
CA GLY A 211 -13.48 -15.14 -13.44
C GLY A 211 -14.58 -15.56 -14.40
N LEU A 212 -14.94 -14.72 -15.38
CA LEU A 212 -15.91 -15.10 -16.41
C LEU A 212 -15.35 -16.16 -17.35
N LYS A 213 -14.06 -16.13 -17.70
CA LYS A 213 -13.42 -17.16 -18.54
C LYS A 213 -13.34 -18.52 -17.83
N ASP A 214 -13.04 -18.51 -16.54
CA ASP A 214 -12.82 -19.74 -15.75
C ASP A 214 -14.10 -20.57 -15.51
N LEU A 215 -15.29 -19.98 -15.71
CA LEU A 215 -16.55 -20.70 -15.55
C LEU A 215 -16.76 -21.74 -16.68
N SER A 216 -17.00 -23.00 -16.32
CA SER A 216 -17.27 -24.06 -17.30
C SER A 216 -18.71 -24.06 -17.83
N ALA A 217 -19.67 -23.57 -17.03
CA ALA A 217 -21.08 -23.52 -17.39
C ALA A 217 -21.80 -22.31 -16.73
N PRO A 218 -22.96 -21.88 -17.23
CA PRO A 218 -23.75 -20.81 -16.62
C PRO A 218 -24.07 -21.10 -15.15
N ASN A 219 -23.80 -20.13 -14.28
CA ASN A 219 -23.92 -20.25 -12.83
C ASN A 219 -25.07 -19.42 -12.23
N SER A 220 -25.88 -18.76 -13.07
CA SER A 220 -27.13 -18.13 -12.64
C SER A 220 -28.17 -19.15 -12.14
N PRO A 221 -29.14 -18.74 -11.29
CA PRO A 221 -30.18 -19.65 -10.78
C PRO A 221 -30.90 -20.44 -11.87
N ASN A 222 -31.22 -19.77 -12.99
CA ASN A 222 -31.92 -20.38 -14.13
C ASN A 222 -30.98 -20.98 -15.19
N LYS A 223 -29.65 -21.02 -14.93
CA LYS A 223 -28.62 -21.54 -15.85
C LYS A 223 -28.58 -20.86 -17.23
N THR A 224 -28.98 -19.60 -17.30
CA THR A 224 -29.04 -18.81 -18.54
C THR A 224 -27.91 -17.77 -18.67
N HIS A 225 -27.18 -17.48 -17.59
CA HIS A 225 -26.16 -16.44 -17.56
C HIS A 225 -24.90 -16.90 -16.81
N PHE A 226 -23.77 -16.32 -17.18
CA PHE A 226 -22.53 -16.35 -16.40
C PHE A 226 -22.47 -15.12 -15.51
N MET A 227 -21.99 -15.31 -14.28
CA MET A 227 -22.03 -14.30 -13.24
C MET A 227 -20.73 -14.34 -12.44
N VAL A 228 -20.12 -13.18 -12.25
CA VAL A 228 -18.99 -12.99 -11.33
C VAL A 228 -19.36 -11.86 -10.38
N GLU A 229 -19.25 -12.09 -9.08
CA GLU A 229 -19.44 -11.04 -8.08
C GLU A 229 -18.33 -10.00 -8.22
N LEU A 230 -18.68 -8.72 -8.23
CA LEU A 230 -17.72 -7.63 -8.07
C LEU A 230 -17.08 -7.74 -6.68
N SER A 231 -15.81 -7.38 -6.57
CA SER A 231 -15.07 -7.47 -5.31
C SER A 231 -15.78 -6.63 -4.25
N PRO A 232 -16.14 -7.20 -3.08
CA PRO A 232 -16.74 -6.42 -2.00
C PRO A 232 -15.86 -5.24 -1.58
N TYR A 233 -14.53 -5.40 -1.66
CA TYR A 233 -13.58 -4.33 -1.40
C TYR A 233 -13.69 -3.20 -2.44
N PHE A 234 -13.80 -3.56 -3.73
CA PHE A 234 -13.97 -2.58 -4.80
C PHE A 234 -15.29 -1.82 -4.62
N VAL A 235 -16.40 -2.55 -4.45
CA VAL A 235 -17.74 -1.96 -4.27
C VAL A 235 -17.78 -0.98 -3.09
N GLN A 236 -17.05 -1.28 -2.02
CA GLN A 236 -17.00 -0.43 -0.83
C GLN A 236 -16.24 0.90 -1.04
N ILE A 237 -15.24 0.94 -1.93
CA ILE A 237 -14.38 2.13 -2.12
C ILE A 237 -14.65 2.87 -3.44
N ALA A 238 -15.25 2.21 -4.42
CA ALA A 238 -15.53 2.76 -5.73
C ALA A 238 -16.66 3.79 -5.67
N SER A 239 -16.50 4.88 -6.40
CA SER A 239 -17.61 5.79 -6.69
C SER A 239 -18.50 5.25 -7.81
N SER A 240 -19.65 5.89 -8.04
CA SER A 240 -20.49 5.60 -9.21
C SER A 240 -19.72 5.78 -10.52
N LYS A 241 -18.90 6.83 -10.63
CA LYS A 241 -18.04 7.07 -11.81
C LYS A 241 -17.03 5.95 -12.01
N ASP A 242 -16.49 5.39 -10.93
CA ASP A 242 -15.52 4.29 -11.02
C ASP A 242 -16.21 3.00 -11.47
N THR A 243 -17.46 2.80 -11.05
CA THR A 243 -18.30 1.69 -11.51
C THR A 243 -18.64 1.83 -12.99
N ASP A 244 -18.95 3.04 -13.47
CA ASP A 244 -19.16 3.31 -14.90
C ASP A 244 -17.88 3.08 -15.72
N ARG A 245 -16.72 3.50 -15.18
CA ARG A 245 -15.41 3.22 -15.79
C ARG A 245 -15.15 1.72 -15.86
N LEU A 246 -15.37 0.99 -14.78
CA LEU A 246 -15.26 -0.48 -14.74
C LEU A 246 -16.16 -1.13 -15.81
N PHE A 247 -17.44 -0.73 -15.87
CA PHE A 247 -18.38 -1.23 -16.87
C PHE A 247 -17.88 -1.00 -18.31
N SER A 248 -17.35 0.20 -18.59
CA SER A 248 -16.83 0.55 -19.91
C SER A 248 -15.60 -0.28 -20.34
N MET A 249 -14.83 -0.76 -19.35
CA MET A 249 -13.63 -1.57 -19.56
C MET A 249 -13.94 -3.03 -19.88
N LEU A 250 -15.13 -3.53 -19.54
CA LEU A 250 -15.52 -4.91 -19.79
C LEU A 250 -15.99 -5.11 -21.25
N PRO A 251 -15.51 -6.16 -21.95
CA PRO A 251 -15.64 -6.28 -23.40
C PRO A 251 -16.92 -7.01 -23.89
N TYR A 252 -17.94 -7.12 -23.04
CA TYR A 252 -19.13 -7.95 -23.30
C TYR A 252 -20.33 -7.11 -23.73
N LYS A 253 -21.08 -7.57 -24.75
CA LYS A 253 -22.23 -6.81 -25.28
C LYS A 253 -23.46 -6.95 -24.39
N SER A 254 -23.71 -8.16 -23.89
CA SER A 254 -24.85 -8.44 -23.00
C SER A 254 -24.58 -8.09 -21.53
N LEU A 255 -23.54 -7.29 -21.23
CA LEU A 255 -23.13 -7.04 -19.84
C LEU A 255 -24.19 -6.24 -19.09
N CYS A 256 -24.52 -6.68 -17.88
CA CYS A 256 -25.20 -5.84 -16.90
C CYS A 256 -24.60 -6.04 -15.50
N PHE A 257 -24.69 -4.99 -14.68
CA PHE A 257 -24.44 -5.07 -13.24
C PHE A 257 -25.77 -5.17 -12.51
N THR A 258 -25.94 -6.20 -11.68
CA THR A 258 -27.21 -6.41 -10.98
C THR A 258 -27.00 -7.08 -9.62
N GLY A 259 -27.83 -6.73 -8.65
CA GLY A 259 -27.94 -7.45 -7.39
C GLY A 259 -28.84 -8.68 -7.54
N MET A 260 -28.86 -9.54 -6.54
CA MET A 260 -29.75 -10.70 -6.51
C MET A 260 -30.66 -10.64 -5.30
N LYS A 261 -31.92 -11.07 -5.47
CA LYS A 261 -32.91 -11.08 -4.38
C LYS A 261 -32.48 -11.98 -3.22
N ASP A 262 -31.83 -13.10 -3.52
CA ASP A 262 -31.44 -14.13 -2.54
C ASP A 262 -29.93 -14.22 -2.31
N ARG A 263 -29.13 -13.28 -2.85
CA ARG A 263 -27.68 -13.21 -2.59
C ARG A 263 -27.25 -11.78 -2.35
N HIS A 264 -26.41 -11.60 -1.34
CA HIS A 264 -25.69 -10.35 -1.16
C HIS A 264 -24.65 -10.17 -2.28
N GLY A 265 -24.35 -8.92 -2.61
CA GLY A 265 -23.34 -8.56 -3.60
C GLY A 265 -23.89 -7.98 -4.90
N LEU A 266 -22.99 -7.36 -5.66
CA LEU A 266 -23.24 -6.83 -7.01
C LEU A 266 -22.53 -7.73 -8.01
N TYR A 267 -23.23 -8.17 -9.06
CA TYR A 267 -22.70 -9.15 -10.00
C TYR A 267 -22.57 -8.57 -11.40
N ALA A 268 -21.45 -8.88 -12.06
CA ALA A 268 -21.28 -8.74 -13.50
C ALA A 268 -21.89 -9.96 -14.20
N VAL A 269 -22.87 -9.72 -15.08
CA VAL A 269 -23.69 -10.77 -15.68
C VAL A 269 -23.61 -10.67 -17.19
N ILE A 270 -23.42 -11.82 -17.85
CA ILE A 270 -23.45 -11.94 -19.32
C ILE A 270 -24.31 -13.14 -19.73
N GLY A 271 -24.92 -13.10 -20.90
CA GLY A 271 -25.72 -14.19 -21.44
C GLY A 271 -24.87 -15.43 -21.70
N LYS A 272 -25.48 -16.61 -21.62
CA LYS A 272 -24.80 -17.90 -21.86
C LYS A 272 -24.12 -18.01 -23.24
N ASP A 273 -24.63 -17.28 -24.23
CA ASP A 273 -24.17 -17.33 -25.62
C ASP A 273 -23.14 -16.21 -25.95
N GLU A 274 -22.80 -15.34 -24.99
CA GLU A 274 -21.79 -14.28 -25.17
C GLU A 274 -20.38 -14.90 -25.21
N ASN A 275 -19.54 -14.48 -26.17
CA ASN A 275 -18.14 -14.91 -26.21
C ASN A 275 -17.34 -14.34 -25.01
N ARG A 276 -16.82 -15.24 -24.18
CA ARG A 276 -16.08 -14.95 -22.95
C ARG A 276 -14.58 -14.80 -23.17
N ASP A 277 -14.04 -15.32 -24.26
CA ASP A 277 -12.62 -15.25 -24.57
C ASP A 277 -12.24 -13.87 -25.15
N LYS A 278 -12.26 -12.87 -24.27
CA LYS A 278 -11.95 -11.47 -24.56
C LYS A 278 -11.03 -10.91 -23.49
N GLU A 279 -10.33 -9.84 -23.82
CA GLU A 279 -9.49 -9.11 -22.86
C GLU A 279 -10.16 -7.79 -22.45
N VAL A 280 -9.74 -7.26 -21.30
CA VAL A 280 -10.17 -5.95 -20.80
C VAL A 280 -9.86 -4.88 -21.85
N ARG A 281 -10.83 -4.01 -22.13
CA ARG A 281 -10.63 -2.87 -23.03
C ARG A 281 -9.63 -1.91 -22.39
N ARG A 282 -8.69 -1.40 -23.20
CA ARG A 282 -7.76 -0.38 -22.73
C ARG A 282 -8.54 0.81 -22.15
N PRO A 283 -8.17 1.30 -20.95
CA PRO A 283 -8.75 2.53 -20.41
C PRO A 283 -8.65 3.62 -21.47
N ARG A 284 -9.77 4.30 -21.78
CA ARG A 284 -9.72 5.47 -22.66
C ARG A 284 -8.76 6.48 -22.02
N ALA A 285 -7.64 6.77 -22.67
CA ALA A 285 -6.72 7.79 -22.22
C ALA A 285 -7.51 9.09 -22.06
N SER A 286 -7.37 9.77 -20.91
CA SER A 286 -8.06 11.05 -20.71
C SER A 286 -7.61 12.03 -21.81
N ILE A 287 -8.52 12.86 -22.30
CA ILE A 287 -8.24 13.87 -23.34
C ILE A 287 -7.03 14.73 -22.93
N ARG A 288 -6.84 14.98 -21.62
CA ARG A 288 -5.69 15.70 -21.07
C ARG A 288 -4.36 14.94 -21.23
N ARG A 289 -4.37 13.62 -21.02
CA ARG A 289 -3.20 12.74 -21.23
C ARG A 289 -2.87 12.62 -22.73
N GLN A 290 -3.90 12.51 -23.57
CA GLN A 290 -3.74 12.54 -25.03
C GLN A 290 -3.16 13.89 -25.50
N LEU A 291 -3.63 15.02 -24.94
CA LEU A 291 -3.09 16.35 -25.25
C LEU A 291 -1.64 16.52 -24.77
N SER A 292 -1.28 15.99 -23.60
CA SER A 292 0.11 16.05 -23.10
C SER A 292 1.05 15.13 -23.89
N GLU A 293 0.61 13.92 -24.24
CA GLU A 293 1.37 12.99 -25.09
C GLU A 293 1.51 13.52 -26.51
N THR A 294 0.46 14.17 -27.05
CA THR A 294 0.52 14.86 -28.36
C THR A 294 1.48 16.06 -28.31
N LYS A 295 1.47 16.84 -27.21
CA LYS A 295 2.44 17.94 -27.02
C LYS A 295 3.88 17.44 -26.87
N GLN A 296 4.13 16.35 -26.13
CA GLN A 296 5.45 15.74 -26.02
C GLN A 296 5.91 15.14 -27.35
N ALA A 297 5.02 14.48 -28.09
CA ALA A 297 5.32 13.93 -29.42
C ALA A 297 5.54 15.02 -30.49
N GLN A 298 4.95 16.21 -30.33
CA GLN A 298 5.24 17.38 -31.17
C GLN A 298 6.55 18.08 -30.77
N ALA A 299 6.89 18.10 -29.48
CA ALA A 299 8.14 18.67 -28.98
C ALA A 299 9.36 17.82 -29.40
N SER A 300 9.25 16.49 -29.41
CA SER A 300 10.32 15.60 -29.88
C SER A 300 10.51 15.59 -31.40
N LYS A 301 9.60 16.19 -32.18
CA LYS A 301 9.69 16.32 -33.65
C LYS A 301 10.23 17.67 -34.13
N LYS A 302 10.58 18.61 -33.24
CA LYS A 302 11.30 19.82 -33.65
C LYS A 302 12.77 19.48 -33.87
N ALA A 303 13.15 19.37 -35.14
CA ALA A 303 14.53 19.17 -35.57
C ALA A 303 15.46 20.26 -34.97
N PRO A 304 16.70 19.91 -34.61
CA PRO A 304 17.67 20.91 -34.15
C PRO A 304 17.91 21.93 -35.27
N ALA A 305 17.85 23.21 -34.91
CA ALA A 305 18.19 24.30 -35.81
C ALA A 305 19.63 24.09 -36.33
N ARG A 306 19.79 23.98 -37.66
CA ARG A 306 21.08 23.91 -38.33
C ARG A 306 21.93 25.11 -37.92
N THR A 307 22.96 24.89 -37.12
CA THR A 307 24.08 25.81 -36.96
C THR A 307 24.85 25.82 -38.28
N LYS A 308 24.78 26.93 -39.03
CA LYS A 308 25.69 27.18 -40.15
C LYS A 308 27.08 27.41 -39.58
N LYS A 309 27.95 26.40 -39.68
CA LYS A 309 29.40 26.61 -39.77
C LYS A 309 29.69 27.03 -41.21
N ASN A 310 30.26 28.21 -41.40
CA ASN A 310 31.08 28.48 -42.59
C ASN A 310 32.51 28.63 -42.08
N GLU A 311 33.35 27.68 -42.48
CA GLU A 311 34.80 27.76 -42.48
C GLU A 311 35.27 28.62 -43.67
N LEU A 312 36.30 29.44 -43.42
CA LEU A 312 37.52 29.76 -44.21
C LEU A 312 37.35 30.02 -45.74
N GLU A 313 37.96 31.02 -46.38
CA GLU A 313 39.37 31.43 -46.34
C GLU A 313 39.59 32.73 -47.18
N VAL A 314 40.78 33.33 -46.99
CA VAL A 314 41.48 34.48 -47.64
C VAL A 314 41.45 35.79 -46.86
#